data_AF-A0AAV5IFB4-F1
#
_entry.id   AF-A0AAV5IFB4-F1
#
_cell.length_a   1.000
_cell.length_b   1.000
_cell.length_c   1.000
_cell.angle_alpha   90.00
_cell.angle_beta   90.00
_cell.angle_gamma   90.00
#
_symmetry.space_group_name_H-M   'P 1'
#
loop_
_entity.id
_entity.type
_entity.pdbx_description
1 polymer ?
#
loop_
_entity_poly.entity_id
_entity_poly.type
_entity_poly.pdbx_seq_one_letter_code
_entity_poly.pdbx_strand_id
1 'polypeptide(L)'
;MPTDGMKIPLELDDYGGLPQKVRRQIVVQLRENLPDAYTAWGQVLREHRDMYWNIFSQTYEWDPAIEKPVKDLWNMTARIKFKHALSELKAKCAKRNFQAKPPDMNPELWAKLVHLWTEDEGHLRRSSSAKANRAKGPRVTHTNDTMNVNVYRKKMQQANPEGRLPTYLKVYTSRRQHKGKGKDQLFVYCNDEAQEIEEKLTAECATRQEEEGFDPTILHGEILLRATGEVKKGWLKGLDIHTYPQDISVSTSRQEPFGPPIIGQSNRTTELEQTIESLKADNHSLRQTQMAL
;
A
#
# COMPACT_ATOMS: atom_id res chain seq x y z
N MET A 1 23.34 3.27 -17.35
CA MET A 1 23.82 4.04 -16.20
C MET A 1 23.83 5.50 -16.64
N PRO A 2 23.17 6.44 -15.95
CA PRO A 2 23.35 7.85 -16.24
C PRO A 2 24.80 8.21 -15.98
N THR A 3 25.44 8.75 -17.01
CA THR A 3 26.76 9.38 -16.95
C THR A 3 26.59 10.81 -16.47
N ASP A 4 27.46 11.20 -15.54
CA ASP A 4 27.75 12.57 -15.11
C ASP A 4 26.67 13.29 -14.28
N GLY A 5 26.85 13.31 -12.95
CA GLY A 5 26.40 14.33 -11.98
C GLY A 5 24.91 14.74 -11.87
N MET A 6 24.06 14.45 -12.85
CA MET A 6 22.67 14.87 -12.89
C MET A 6 21.80 13.84 -12.17
N LYS A 7 21.17 14.30 -11.09
CA LYS A 7 20.11 13.56 -10.42
C LYS A 7 18.90 13.47 -11.34
N ILE A 8 18.11 12.41 -11.18
CA ILE A 8 16.88 12.21 -11.95
C ILE A 8 15.74 12.92 -11.20
N PRO A 9 15.02 13.87 -11.83
CA PRO A 9 13.84 14.48 -11.23
C PRO A 9 12.82 13.41 -10.80
N LEU A 10 12.39 13.50 -9.54
CA LEU A 10 11.39 12.64 -8.93
C LEU A 10 10.16 13.45 -8.57
N GLU A 11 9.12 13.26 -9.37
CA GLU A 11 7.77 13.69 -9.05
C GLU A 11 6.96 12.50 -8.54
N LEU A 12 6.10 12.75 -7.55
CA LEU A 12 5.11 11.76 -7.14
C LEU A 12 4.05 11.60 -8.24
N ASP A 13 3.41 10.44 -8.31
CA ASP A 13 2.29 10.24 -9.23
C ASP A 13 1.07 11.09 -8.82
N ASP A 14 0.04 11.15 -9.69
CA ASP A 14 -1.22 11.88 -9.48
C ASP A 14 -1.90 11.62 -8.12
N TYR A 15 -1.47 10.59 -7.38
CA TYR A 15 -2.02 10.17 -6.10
C TYR A 15 -0.98 10.14 -4.97
N GLY A 16 0.14 10.87 -5.13
CA GLY A 16 1.16 11.02 -4.10
C GLY A 16 2.03 9.77 -3.90
N GLY A 17 2.09 8.85 -4.88
CA GLY A 17 2.91 7.64 -4.82
C GLY A 17 4.22 7.74 -5.59
N LEU A 18 5.22 6.92 -5.24
CA LEU A 18 6.46 6.82 -6.02
C LEU A 18 6.17 6.21 -7.40
N PRO A 19 6.67 6.75 -8.52
CA PRO A 19 6.43 6.20 -9.85
C PRO A 19 6.86 4.73 -10.01
N GLN A 20 6.17 3.97 -10.87
CA GLN A 20 6.45 2.54 -11.05
C GLN A 20 7.91 2.22 -11.43
N LYS A 21 8.55 3.07 -12.24
CA LYS A 21 9.96 2.91 -12.63
C LYS A 21 10.88 3.01 -11.41
N VAL A 22 10.64 3.99 -10.55
CA VAL A 22 11.36 4.23 -9.30
C VAL A 22 11.19 3.04 -8.34
N ARG A 23 9.95 2.57 -8.15
CA ARG A 23 9.67 1.39 -7.32
C ARG A 23 10.39 0.13 -7.80
N ARG A 24 10.59 -0.04 -9.11
CA ARG A 24 11.37 -1.16 -9.68
C ARG A 24 12.87 -0.99 -9.44
N GLN A 25 13.41 0.21 -9.56
CA GLN A 25 14.82 0.46 -9.28
C GLN A 25 15.16 0.21 -7.81
N ILE A 26 14.29 0.55 -6.87
CA ILE A 26 14.45 0.21 -5.45
C ILE A 26 14.65 -1.32 -5.28
N VAL A 27 13.87 -2.16 -5.97
CA VAL A 27 14.02 -3.63 -5.90
C VAL A 27 15.41 -4.07 -6.35
N VAL A 28 15.90 -3.51 -7.45
CA VAL A 28 17.20 -3.85 -8.02
C VAL A 28 18.31 -3.48 -7.05
N GLN A 29 18.29 -2.24 -6.54
CA GLN A 29 19.26 -1.74 -5.55
C GLN A 29 19.29 -2.61 -4.29
N LEU A 30 18.13 -3.01 -3.77
CA LEU A 30 18.01 -3.87 -2.58
C LEU A 30 18.54 -5.29 -2.79
N ARG A 31 18.42 -5.84 -4.01
CA ARG A 31 18.92 -7.19 -4.32
C ARG A 31 20.43 -7.20 -4.48
N GLU A 32 20.98 -6.21 -5.18
CA GLU A 32 22.39 -6.16 -5.54
C GLU A 32 23.31 -5.87 -4.36
N ASN A 33 22.83 -5.10 -3.36
CA ASN A 33 23.67 -4.67 -2.23
C ASN A 33 23.29 -5.34 -0.91
N LEU A 34 22.65 -6.52 -0.95
CA LEU A 34 22.21 -7.23 0.25
C LEU A 34 23.42 -7.60 1.12
N PRO A 35 23.59 -7.02 2.32
CA PRO A 35 24.83 -7.17 3.06
C PRO A 35 24.85 -8.42 3.94
N ASP A 36 23.67 -8.95 4.30
CA ASP A 36 23.56 -10.20 5.06
C ASP A 36 22.20 -10.89 4.84
N ALA A 37 22.07 -12.10 5.37
CA ALA A 37 20.90 -12.95 5.22
C ALA A 37 19.75 -12.52 6.13
N TYR A 38 19.03 -11.46 5.76
CA TYR A 38 17.84 -11.01 6.49
C TYR A 38 16.57 -11.70 5.99
N THR A 39 15.63 -11.98 6.90
CA THR A 39 14.32 -12.57 6.55
C THR A 39 13.21 -11.52 6.43
N ALA A 40 13.46 -10.31 6.95
CA ALA A 40 12.53 -9.18 6.88
C ALA A 40 13.28 -7.84 6.88
N TRP A 41 12.68 -6.82 6.23
CA TRP A 41 13.23 -5.45 6.20
C TRP A 41 13.47 -4.84 7.59
N GLY A 42 12.66 -5.22 8.58
CA GLY A 42 12.83 -4.78 9.96
C GLY A 42 14.12 -5.29 10.62
N GLN A 43 14.68 -6.39 10.13
CA GLN A 43 15.95 -6.97 10.64
C GLN A 43 17.18 -6.35 9.99
N VAL A 44 17.01 -5.67 8.86
CA VAL A 44 18.10 -4.96 8.20
C VAL A 44 18.59 -3.87 9.16
N LEU A 45 19.89 -3.89 9.45
CA LEU A 45 20.52 -2.92 10.35
C LEU A 45 20.26 -1.49 9.86
N ARG A 46 20.16 -0.56 10.79
CA ARG A 46 19.88 0.85 10.48
C ARG A 46 20.91 1.41 9.49
N GLU A 47 22.18 1.13 9.72
CA GLU A 47 23.30 1.56 8.86
C GLU A 47 23.11 1.10 7.41
N HIS A 48 22.69 -0.15 7.21
CA HIS A 48 22.40 -0.68 5.87
C HIS A 48 21.20 0.03 5.23
N ARG A 49 20.13 0.30 6.00
CA ARG A 49 18.98 1.07 5.49
C ARG A 49 19.36 2.49 5.12
N ASP A 50 20.19 3.15 5.92
CA ASP A 50 20.69 4.51 5.66
C ASP A 50 21.60 4.51 4.42
N MET A 51 22.43 3.48 4.21
CA MET A 51 23.20 3.30 2.97
C MET A 51 22.28 3.21 1.74
N TYR A 52 21.24 2.38 1.77
CA TYR A 52 20.30 2.28 0.65
C TYR A 52 19.55 3.58 0.38
N TRP A 53 19.17 4.30 1.44
CA TRP A 53 18.55 5.62 1.33
C TRP A 53 19.51 6.63 0.67
N ASN A 54 20.79 6.62 1.05
CA ASN A 54 21.79 7.50 0.47
C ASN A 54 22.02 7.22 -1.02
N ILE A 55 22.07 5.95 -1.43
CA ILE A 55 22.15 5.58 -2.86
C ILE A 55 20.92 6.12 -3.62
N PHE A 56 19.75 6.00 -3.01
CA PHE A 56 18.51 6.51 -3.58
C PHE A 56 18.51 8.05 -3.70
N SER A 57 18.90 8.78 -2.65
CA SER A 57 18.94 10.25 -2.62
C SER A 57 20.07 10.87 -3.47
N GLN A 58 21.07 10.09 -3.82
CA GLN A 58 22.07 10.44 -4.83
C GLN A 58 21.57 10.23 -6.25
N THR A 59 20.63 9.30 -6.46
CA THR A 59 20.09 8.97 -7.79
C THR A 59 18.98 9.94 -8.21
N TYR A 60 18.14 10.36 -7.26
CA TYR A 60 16.97 11.18 -7.53
C TYR A 60 17.03 12.52 -6.82
N GLU A 61 16.38 13.52 -7.42
CA GLU A 61 16.14 14.85 -6.82
C GLU A 61 14.64 15.11 -6.72
N TRP A 62 14.23 15.81 -5.68
CA TRP A 62 12.84 16.15 -5.42
C TRP A 62 12.78 17.50 -4.71
N ASP A 63 11.58 18.11 -4.67
CA ASP A 63 11.34 19.32 -3.90
C ASP A 63 11.60 19.04 -2.39
N PRO A 64 12.47 19.79 -1.70
CA PRO A 64 12.71 19.65 -0.27
C PRO A 64 11.43 19.63 0.59
N ALA A 65 10.35 20.29 0.15
CA ALA A 65 9.06 20.28 0.83
C ALA A 65 8.44 18.87 0.95
N ILE A 66 8.78 17.95 0.04
CA ILE A 66 8.27 16.58 0.00
C ILE A 66 9.27 15.51 0.47
N GLU A 67 10.43 15.90 1.02
CA GLU A 67 11.47 14.99 1.53
C GLU A 67 10.90 13.90 2.45
N LYS A 68 10.12 14.30 3.46
CA LYS A 68 9.54 13.36 4.42
C LYS A 68 8.59 12.36 3.73
N PRO A 69 7.58 12.80 2.94
CA PRO A 69 6.77 11.90 2.13
C PRO A 69 7.58 10.93 1.27
N VAL A 70 8.59 11.42 0.55
CA VAL A 70 9.44 10.57 -0.31
C VAL A 70 10.16 9.50 0.51
N LYS A 71 10.72 9.86 1.66
CA LYS A 71 11.41 8.93 2.56
C LYS A 71 10.48 7.89 3.16
N ASP A 72 9.27 8.27 3.53
CA ASP A 72 8.25 7.35 4.06
C ASP A 72 7.80 6.35 2.98
N LEU A 73 7.52 6.85 1.78
CA LEU A 73 7.14 6.03 0.61
C LEU A 73 8.26 5.09 0.19
N TRP A 74 9.50 5.56 0.22
CA TRP A 74 10.67 4.75 -0.07
C TRP A 74 10.82 3.62 0.94
N ASN A 75 10.75 3.92 2.24
CA ASN A 75 10.85 2.90 3.29
C ASN A 75 9.74 1.85 3.19
N MET A 76 8.51 2.28 2.91
CA MET A 76 7.38 1.38 2.71
C MET A 76 7.59 0.50 1.48
N THR A 77 8.00 1.10 0.37
CA THR A 77 8.30 0.39 -0.88
C THR A 77 9.41 -0.63 -0.63
N ALA A 78 10.52 -0.23 0.00
CA ALA A 78 11.63 -1.09 0.34
C ALA A 78 11.17 -2.28 1.20
N ARG A 79 10.38 -2.03 2.25
CA ARG A 79 9.83 -3.08 3.12
C ARG A 79 9.08 -4.16 2.35
N ILE A 80 8.18 -3.75 1.46
CA ILE A 80 7.33 -4.67 0.70
C ILE A 80 8.16 -5.38 -0.37
N LYS A 81 8.91 -4.63 -1.16
CA LYS A 81 9.74 -5.15 -2.24
C LYS A 81 10.82 -6.11 -1.77
N PHE A 82 11.45 -5.82 -0.64
CA PHE A 82 12.42 -6.71 -0.02
C PHE A 82 11.83 -8.10 0.26
N LYS A 83 10.67 -8.13 0.92
CA LYS A 83 9.96 -9.37 1.22
C LYS A 83 9.57 -10.13 -0.06
N HIS A 84 9.06 -9.43 -1.06
CA HIS A 84 8.69 -10.04 -2.34
C HIS A 84 9.91 -10.62 -3.07
N ALA A 85 11.00 -9.86 -3.17
CA ALA A 85 12.23 -10.29 -3.83
C ALA A 85 12.79 -11.58 -3.21
N LEU A 86 12.87 -11.63 -1.87
CA LEU A 86 13.31 -12.85 -1.16
C LEU A 86 12.33 -14.01 -1.32
N SER A 87 11.03 -13.75 -1.28
CA SER A 87 10.01 -14.80 -1.46
C SER A 87 10.05 -15.39 -2.87
N GLU A 88 10.20 -14.55 -3.90
CA GLU A 88 10.36 -14.99 -5.28
C GLU A 88 11.66 -15.75 -5.49
N LEU A 89 12.76 -15.25 -4.93
CA LEU A 89 14.05 -15.93 -4.98
C LEU A 89 13.95 -17.32 -4.34
N LYS A 90 13.42 -17.40 -3.11
CA LYS A 90 13.16 -18.67 -2.41
C LYS A 90 12.30 -19.61 -3.26
N ALA A 91 11.19 -19.12 -3.82
CA ALA A 91 10.28 -19.95 -4.62
C ALA A 91 10.92 -20.48 -5.91
N LYS A 92 11.73 -19.65 -6.60
CA LYS A 92 12.46 -20.06 -7.81
C LYS A 92 13.51 -21.12 -7.49
N CYS A 93 14.26 -20.93 -6.41
CA CYS A 93 15.34 -21.84 -6.02
C CYS A 93 14.82 -23.14 -5.38
N ALA A 94 13.69 -23.09 -4.66
CA ALA A 94 13.04 -24.28 -4.10
C ALA A 94 12.67 -25.30 -5.20
N LYS A 95 12.27 -24.85 -6.39
CA LYS A 95 12.00 -25.73 -7.55
C LYS A 95 13.24 -26.48 -8.04
N ARG A 96 14.43 -26.03 -7.65
CA ARG A 96 15.73 -26.60 -8.01
C ARG A 96 16.48 -27.09 -6.77
N ASN A 97 15.75 -27.41 -5.69
CA ASN A 97 16.30 -27.85 -4.41
C ASN A 97 17.46 -26.97 -3.88
N PHE A 98 17.36 -25.65 -4.10
CA PHE A 98 18.34 -24.65 -3.69
C PHE A 98 19.77 -24.83 -4.26
N GLN A 99 19.94 -25.69 -5.27
CA GLN A 99 21.25 -25.97 -5.87
C GLN A 99 21.76 -24.83 -6.77
N ALA A 100 20.85 -24.06 -7.37
CA ALA A 100 21.19 -22.99 -8.29
C ALA A 100 21.27 -21.63 -7.58
N LYS A 101 22.48 -21.21 -7.21
CA LYS A 101 22.78 -19.85 -6.74
C LYS A 101 22.53 -18.82 -7.86
N PRO A 102 21.92 -17.66 -7.58
CA PRO A 102 21.90 -16.55 -8.53
C PRO A 102 23.31 -16.10 -8.91
N PRO A 103 23.58 -15.77 -10.19
CA PRO A 103 24.93 -15.40 -10.64
C PRO A 103 25.47 -14.17 -9.89
N ASP A 104 24.59 -13.22 -9.58
CA ASP A 104 24.85 -11.92 -8.96
C ASP A 104 24.92 -11.95 -7.43
N MET A 105 24.71 -13.10 -6.79
CA MET A 105 24.70 -13.20 -5.32
C MET A 105 26.02 -13.74 -4.77
N ASN A 106 26.51 -13.13 -3.68
CA ASN A 106 27.66 -13.65 -2.93
C ASN A 106 27.41 -15.11 -2.48
N PRO A 107 28.34 -16.06 -2.72
CA PRO A 107 28.20 -17.46 -2.30
C PRO A 107 27.96 -17.67 -0.80
N GLU A 108 28.63 -16.92 0.07
CA GLU A 108 28.49 -17.03 1.53
C GLU A 108 27.11 -16.56 1.97
N LEU A 109 26.66 -15.42 1.44
CA LEU A 109 25.32 -14.90 1.67
C LEU A 109 24.26 -15.89 1.20
N TRP A 110 24.47 -16.51 0.04
CA TRP A 110 23.58 -17.53 -0.49
C TRP A 110 23.48 -18.74 0.44
N ALA A 111 24.61 -19.26 0.92
CA ALA A 111 24.63 -20.37 1.87
C ALA A 111 23.85 -20.04 3.16
N LYS A 112 24.05 -18.84 3.72
CA LYS A 112 23.28 -18.36 4.88
C LYS A 112 21.77 -18.30 4.61
N LEU A 113 21.36 -17.78 3.45
CA LEU A 113 19.94 -17.71 3.07
C LEU A 113 19.33 -19.10 2.90
N VAL A 114 20.04 -20.05 2.29
CA VAL A 114 19.59 -21.43 2.14
C VAL A 114 19.41 -22.08 3.51
N HIS A 115 20.42 -22.02 4.38
CA HIS A 115 20.33 -22.54 5.74
C HIS A 115 19.12 -21.95 6.50
N LEU A 116 18.91 -20.63 6.43
CA LEU A 116 17.74 -19.99 7.03
C LEU A 116 16.40 -20.51 6.49
N TRP A 117 16.36 -20.93 5.23
CA TRP A 117 15.14 -21.38 4.58
C TRP A 117 14.85 -22.87 4.74
N THR A 118 15.87 -23.70 4.95
CA THR A 118 15.80 -25.17 4.96
C THR A 118 16.06 -25.78 6.32
N GLU A 119 16.90 -25.15 7.15
CA GLU A 119 17.48 -25.76 8.36
C GLU A 119 17.19 -24.95 9.63
N ASP A 120 17.07 -23.62 9.55
CA ASP A 120 16.79 -22.78 10.73
C ASP A 120 15.40 -23.06 11.32
N GLU A 121 15.37 -23.87 12.39
CA GLU A 121 14.14 -24.29 13.06
C GLU A 121 13.29 -23.10 13.53
N GLY A 122 13.93 -22.03 13.99
CA GLY A 122 13.25 -20.81 14.44
C GLY A 122 12.44 -20.15 13.33
N HIS A 123 13.04 -19.99 12.15
CA HIS A 123 12.40 -19.46 10.95
C HIS A 123 11.33 -20.40 10.43
N LEU A 124 11.61 -21.70 10.34
CA LEU A 124 10.67 -22.71 9.87
C LEU A 124 9.41 -22.74 10.75
N ARG A 125 9.57 -22.74 12.08
CA ARG A 125 8.46 -22.67 13.03
C ARG A 125 7.62 -21.41 12.83
N ARG A 126 8.26 -20.23 12.80
CA ARG A 126 7.55 -18.95 12.57
C ARG A 126 6.81 -18.93 11.23
N SER A 127 7.43 -19.46 10.18
CA SER A 127 6.85 -19.55 8.84
C SER A 127 5.62 -20.46 8.82
N SER A 128 5.70 -21.62 9.47
CA SER A 128 4.58 -22.57 9.61
C SER A 128 3.41 -21.95 10.38
N SER A 129 3.67 -21.34 11.55
CA SER A 129 2.64 -20.64 12.33
C SER A 129 2.00 -19.51 11.53
N ALA A 130 2.79 -18.71 10.81
CA ALA A 130 2.28 -17.64 9.95
C ALA A 130 1.45 -18.17 8.78
N LYS A 131 1.75 -19.36 8.24
CA LYS A 131 0.94 -20.03 7.21
C LYS A 131 -0.40 -20.50 7.79
N ALA A 132 -0.38 -21.17 8.94
CA ALA A 132 -1.60 -21.61 9.62
C ALA A 132 -2.51 -20.43 9.97
N ASN A 133 -1.96 -19.34 10.49
CA ASN A 133 -2.73 -18.13 10.80
C ASN A 133 -3.33 -17.49 9.56
N ARG A 134 -2.61 -17.49 8.42
CA ARG A 134 -3.16 -16.99 7.14
C ARG A 134 -4.30 -17.86 6.62
N ALA A 135 -4.28 -19.17 6.87
CA ALA A 135 -5.34 -20.09 6.46
C ALA A 135 -6.63 -19.92 7.27
N LYS A 136 -6.55 -19.36 8.48
CA LYS A 136 -7.70 -19.09 9.39
C LYS A 136 -8.39 -17.76 9.14
N GLY A 137 -7.78 -16.83 8.40
CA GLY A 137 -8.34 -15.49 8.16
C GLY A 137 -9.07 -15.38 6.82
N PRO A 138 -9.74 -14.24 6.55
CA PRO A 138 -10.42 -13.98 5.28
C PRO A 138 -9.50 -14.22 4.09
N ARG A 139 -9.98 -14.95 3.07
CA ARG A 139 -9.14 -15.31 1.90
C ARG A 139 -9.13 -14.23 0.82
N VAL A 140 -9.94 -13.19 0.95
CA VAL A 140 -9.85 -12.00 0.09
C VAL A 140 -8.48 -11.38 0.30
N THR A 141 -7.62 -11.52 -0.70
CA THR A 141 -6.22 -11.06 -0.64
C THR A 141 -5.99 -10.19 -1.85
N HIS A 142 -6.33 -8.92 -1.73
CA HIS A 142 -5.97 -7.94 -2.77
C HIS A 142 -4.45 -7.90 -2.95
N THR A 143 -4.02 -7.73 -4.20
CA THR A 143 -2.61 -7.82 -4.62
C THR A 143 -2.16 -6.58 -5.41
N ASN A 144 -2.52 -5.37 -4.95
CA ASN A 144 -1.98 -4.16 -5.56
C ASN A 144 -0.51 -3.87 -5.24
N ASP A 145 0.15 -4.73 -4.46
CA ASP A 145 1.58 -4.66 -4.16
C ASP A 145 1.92 -3.27 -3.58
N THR A 146 2.60 -2.43 -4.35
CA THR A 146 3.07 -1.08 -3.99
C THR A 146 2.42 -0.01 -4.88
N MET A 147 1.38 -0.37 -5.62
CA MET A 147 0.63 0.55 -6.47
C MET A 147 -0.50 1.18 -5.68
N ASN A 148 -0.64 2.50 -5.84
CA ASN A 148 -1.80 3.22 -5.33
C ASN A 148 -3.12 2.65 -5.90
N VAL A 149 -4.12 2.51 -5.03
CA VAL A 149 -5.44 1.93 -5.29
C VAL A 149 -6.16 2.74 -6.35
N ASN A 150 -6.01 4.06 -6.35
CA ASN A 150 -6.64 4.94 -7.32
C ASN A 150 -5.95 4.83 -8.69
N VAL A 151 -4.61 4.67 -8.72
CA VAL A 151 -3.88 4.34 -9.96
C VAL A 151 -4.38 3.02 -10.54
N TYR A 152 -4.56 2.02 -9.69
CA TYR A 152 -5.04 0.71 -10.11
C TYR A 152 -6.50 0.76 -10.60
N ARG A 153 -7.35 1.49 -9.88
CA ARG A 153 -8.75 1.74 -10.22
C ARG A 153 -8.89 2.45 -11.57
N LYS A 154 -8.06 3.46 -11.85
CA LYS A 154 -7.97 4.14 -13.16
C LYS A 154 -7.51 3.17 -14.26
N LYS A 155 -6.56 2.27 -13.98
CA LYS A 155 -6.14 1.22 -14.94
C LYS A 155 -7.25 0.20 -15.22
N MET A 156 -8.05 -0.15 -14.21
CA MET A 156 -9.23 -1.00 -14.39
C MET A 156 -10.29 -0.30 -15.23
N GLN A 157 -10.55 0.98 -14.99
CA GLN A 157 -11.45 1.80 -15.80
C GLN A 157 -11.00 1.84 -17.27
N GLN A 158 -9.72 2.10 -17.52
CA GLN A 158 -9.14 2.15 -18.87
C GLN A 158 -9.19 0.82 -19.62
N ALA A 159 -9.22 -0.31 -18.88
CA ALA A 159 -9.32 -1.64 -19.46
C ALA A 159 -10.77 -2.12 -19.63
N ASN A 160 -11.74 -1.40 -19.05
CA ASN A 160 -13.16 -1.70 -19.17
C ASN A 160 -13.70 -1.07 -20.47
N PRO A 161 -14.32 -1.85 -21.38
CA PRO A 161 -14.94 -1.32 -22.60
C PRO A 161 -15.96 -0.20 -22.36
N GLU A 162 -16.66 -0.24 -21.22
CA GLU A 162 -17.66 0.78 -20.86
C GLU A 162 -17.04 2.05 -20.27
N GLY A 163 -15.74 2.06 -19.97
CA GLY A 163 -15.05 3.20 -19.36
C GLY A 163 -15.56 3.58 -17.96
N ARG A 164 -16.40 2.74 -17.34
CA ARG A 164 -16.98 2.99 -16.02
C ARG A 164 -15.93 2.82 -14.93
N LEU A 165 -15.96 3.74 -13.97
CA LEU A 165 -15.08 3.69 -12.81
C LEU A 165 -15.49 2.52 -11.91
N PRO A 166 -14.59 1.54 -11.66
CA PRO A 166 -14.92 0.39 -10.82
C PRO A 166 -15.25 0.81 -9.39
N THR A 167 -16.10 0.05 -8.69
CA THR A 167 -16.30 0.23 -7.24
C THR A 167 -15.01 -0.11 -6.48
N TYR A 168 -14.84 0.44 -5.26
CA TYR A 168 -13.69 0.06 -4.43
C TYR A 168 -13.71 -1.43 -4.10
N LEU A 169 -14.90 -1.99 -3.84
CA LEU A 169 -15.06 -3.41 -3.61
C LEU A 169 -14.48 -4.23 -4.78
N LYS A 170 -14.83 -3.87 -6.02
CA LYS A 170 -14.28 -4.51 -7.23
C LYS A 170 -12.77 -4.45 -7.29
N VAL A 171 -12.20 -3.31 -6.91
CA VAL A 171 -10.74 -3.14 -6.86
C VAL A 171 -10.12 -4.12 -5.88
N TYR A 172 -10.69 -4.25 -4.67
CA TYR A 172 -10.14 -5.11 -3.60
C TYR A 172 -10.35 -6.61 -3.81
N THR A 173 -11.39 -7.01 -4.53
CA THR A 173 -11.69 -8.41 -4.84
C THR A 173 -10.99 -8.88 -6.11
N SER A 174 -10.49 -7.96 -6.95
CA SER A 174 -9.85 -8.26 -8.22
C SER A 174 -8.32 -8.18 -8.18
N ARG A 175 -7.67 -9.01 -9.00
CA ARG A 175 -6.24 -8.95 -9.30
C ARG A 175 -6.00 -8.77 -10.78
N ARG A 176 -4.91 -8.07 -11.12
CA ARG A 176 -4.43 -7.98 -12.49
C ARG A 176 -3.79 -9.30 -12.91
N GLN A 177 -4.20 -9.83 -14.06
CA GLN A 177 -3.48 -10.93 -14.69
C GLN A 177 -2.28 -10.42 -15.50
N HIS A 178 -1.17 -11.15 -15.44
CA HIS A 178 -0.09 -10.97 -16.42
C HIS A 178 -0.61 -11.35 -17.80
N LYS A 179 -0.40 -10.48 -18.80
CA LYS A 179 -0.69 -10.77 -20.20
C LYS A 179 0.08 -12.03 -20.60
N GLY A 180 -0.66 -13.12 -20.79
CA GLY A 180 -0.20 -14.36 -21.40
C GLY A 180 -1.07 -14.65 -22.62
N LYS A 181 -0.59 -15.45 -23.56
CA LYS A 181 -1.37 -15.85 -24.74
C LYS A 181 -2.69 -16.50 -24.28
N GLY A 182 -3.84 -16.01 -24.77
CA GLY A 182 -5.17 -16.59 -24.51
C GLY A 182 -5.90 -16.07 -23.26
N LYS A 183 -5.60 -14.85 -22.78
CA LYS A 183 -6.31 -14.23 -21.66
C LYS A 183 -7.08 -13.00 -22.12
N ASP A 184 -8.39 -13.16 -22.26
CA ASP A 184 -9.29 -12.11 -22.74
C ASP A 184 -9.57 -11.03 -21.69
N GLN A 185 -9.44 -11.37 -20.39
CA GLN A 185 -9.69 -10.45 -19.28
C GLN A 185 -8.39 -10.06 -18.57
N LEU A 186 -8.12 -8.75 -18.52
CA LEU A 186 -6.92 -8.19 -17.86
C LEU A 186 -7.03 -8.24 -16.32
N PHE A 187 -8.25 -8.23 -15.79
CA PHE A 187 -8.55 -8.26 -14.37
C PHE A 187 -9.50 -9.43 -14.08
N VAL A 188 -9.19 -10.20 -13.03
CA VAL A 188 -10.03 -11.34 -12.58
C VAL A 188 -10.18 -11.29 -11.07
N TYR A 189 -11.16 -11.99 -10.54
CA TYR A 189 -11.29 -12.19 -9.09
C TYR A 189 -10.05 -12.87 -8.49
N CYS A 190 -9.74 -12.50 -7.25
CA CYS A 190 -8.64 -13.08 -6.49
C CYS A 190 -8.84 -14.58 -6.22
N ASN A 191 -10.10 -14.98 -5.96
CA ASN A 191 -10.60 -16.34 -5.77
C ASN A 191 -12.13 -16.33 -5.84
N ASP A 192 -12.74 -17.52 -5.83
CA ASP A 192 -14.19 -17.70 -5.92
C ASP A 192 -14.92 -17.04 -4.75
N GLU A 193 -14.37 -17.10 -3.53
CA GLU A 193 -14.92 -16.43 -2.34
C GLU A 193 -14.97 -14.90 -2.49
N ALA A 194 -13.97 -14.28 -3.12
CA ALA A 194 -13.97 -12.85 -3.40
C ALA A 194 -15.02 -12.47 -4.44
N GLN A 195 -15.34 -13.37 -5.36
CA GLN A 195 -16.44 -13.17 -6.30
C GLN A 195 -17.78 -13.22 -5.56
N GLU A 196 -18.03 -14.25 -4.74
CA GLU A 196 -19.27 -14.37 -3.97
C GLU A 196 -19.51 -13.18 -3.03
N ILE A 197 -18.44 -12.68 -2.38
CA ILE A 197 -18.50 -11.51 -1.50
C ILE A 197 -18.85 -10.25 -2.32
N GLU A 198 -18.24 -10.08 -3.48
CA GLU A 198 -18.56 -8.94 -4.35
C GLU A 198 -20.01 -8.98 -4.82
N GLU A 199 -20.50 -10.13 -5.27
CA GLU A 199 -21.87 -10.30 -5.75
C GLU A 199 -22.89 -9.96 -4.65
N LYS A 200 -22.69 -10.49 -3.43
CA LYS A 200 -23.57 -10.23 -2.28
C LYS A 200 -23.59 -8.75 -1.90
N LEU A 201 -22.43 -8.13 -1.76
CA LEU A 201 -22.34 -6.73 -1.33
C LEU A 201 -22.73 -5.77 -2.45
N THR A 202 -22.54 -6.13 -3.73
CA THR A 202 -23.02 -5.33 -4.87
C THR A 202 -24.54 -5.32 -4.92
N ALA A 203 -25.20 -6.46 -4.64
CA ALA A 203 -26.65 -6.52 -4.51
C ALA A 203 -27.15 -5.63 -3.36
N GLU A 204 -26.50 -5.68 -2.19
CA GLU A 204 -26.82 -4.79 -1.06
C GLU A 204 -26.62 -3.30 -1.41
N CYS A 205 -25.53 -2.96 -2.11
CA CYS A 205 -25.28 -1.59 -2.55
C CYS A 205 -26.35 -1.09 -3.52
N ALA A 206 -26.83 -1.94 -4.43
CA ALA A 206 -27.90 -1.59 -5.37
C ALA A 206 -29.21 -1.28 -4.63
N THR A 207 -29.57 -2.09 -3.62
CA THR A 207 -30.75 -1.82 -2.77
C THR A 207 -30.61 -0.49 -2.03
N ARG A 208 -29.47 -0.22 -1.39
CA ARG A 208 -29.24 1.06 -0.69
C ARG A 208 -29.19 2.26 -1.63
N GLN A 209 -28.78 2.07 -2.88
CA GLN A 209 -28.74 3.14 -3.87
C GLN A 209 -30.15 3.65 -4.19
N GLU A 210 -31.10 2.74 -4.31
CA GLU A 210 -32.52 3.06 -4.57
C GLU A 210 -33.20 3.70 -3.36
N GLU A 211 -32.85 3.26 -2.14
CA GLU A 211 -33.51 3.70 -0.90
C GLU A 211 -32.91 4.98 -0.30
N GLU A 212 -31.59 5.17 -0.42
CA GLU A 212 -30.84 6.19 0.35
C GLU A 212 -29.91 7.06 -0.52
N GLY A 213 -29.91 6.90 -1.84
CA GLY A 213 -29.00 7.64 -2.73
C GLY A 213 -27.53 7.25 -2.58
N PHE A 214 -27.27 6.02 -2.12
CA PHE A 214 -25.93 5.47 -1.90
C PHE A 214 -25.10 5.40 -3.20
N ASP A 215 -23.89 5.97 -3.20
CA ASP A 215 -22.95 5.90 -4.33
C ASP A 215 -21.91 4.77 -4.14
N PRO A 216 -22.00 3.64 -4.87
CA PRO A 216 -21.08 2.51 -4.73
C PRO A 216 -19.66 2.79 -5.25
N THR A 217 -19.42 3.94 -5.88
CA THR A 217 -18.11 4.37 -6.37
C THR A 217 -17.28 5.09 -5.29
N ILE A 218 -17.89 5.48 -4.17
CA ILE A 218 -17.20 6.03 -3.00
C ILE A 218 -16.63 4.88 -2.14
N LEU A 219 -15.57 5.13 -1.38
CA LEU A 219 -15.00 4.16 -0.45
C LEU A 219 -15.89 4.06 0.80
N HIS A 220 -16.71 3.01 0.85
CA HIS A 220 -17.55 2.71 2.02
C HIS A 220 -16.84 1.74 2.95
N GLY A 221 -16.24 2.28 4.01
CA GLY A 221 -15.35 1.50 4.86
C GLY A 221 -16.03 0.34 5.59
N GLU A 222 -17.29 0.51 5.99
CA GLU A 222 -18.12 -0.56 6.58
C GLU A 222 -18.32 -1.76 5.66
N ILE A 223 -18.54 -1.52 4.36
CA ILE A 223 -18.75 -2.56 3.34
C ILE A 223 -17.42 -3.26 3.09
N LEU A 224 -16.34 -2.47 3.03
CA LEU A 224 -15.00 -3.02 2.86
C LEU A 224 -14.59 -3.90 4.03
N LEU A 225 -14.87 -3.50 5.28
CA LEU A 225 -14.58 -4.29 6.48
C LEU A 225 -15.38 -5.60 6.50
N ARG A 226 -16.64 -5.58 6.04
CA ARG A 226 -17.42 -6.82 5.87
C ARG A 226 -16.80 -7.77 4.84
N ALA A 227 -16.25 -7.24 3.74
CA ALA A 227 -15.60 -8.03 2.70
C ALA A 227 -14.20 -8.57 3.08
N THR A 228 -13.41 -7.76 3.80
CA THR A 228 -11.98 -8.00 4.02
C THR A 228 -11.63 -8.42 5.46
N GLY A 229 -12.62 -8.35 6.35
CA GLY A 229 -12.50 -8.60 7.79
C GLY A 229 -12.04 -7.38 8.58
N GLU A 230 -11.76 -7.59 9.85
CA GLU A 230 -11.34 -6.53 10.77
C GLU A 230 -9.92 -6.02 10.51
N VAL A 231 -9.69 -4.75 10.86
CA VAL A 231 -8.35 -4.15 10.94
C VAL A 231 -7.55 -4.85 12.03
N LYS A 232 -6.37 -5.39 11.68
CA LYS A 232 -5.47 -6.04 12.65
C LYS A 232 -4.10 -5.38 12.63
N LYS A 233 -3.62 -4.96 13.81
CA LYS A 233 -2.32 -4.30 13.99
C LYS A 233 -2.16 -3.04 13.11
N GLY A 234 -3.21 -2.22 13.04
CA GLY A 234 -3.21 -0.99 12.24
C GLY A 234 -3.15 -1.22 10.72
N TRP A 235 -3.52 -2.42 10.24
CA TRP A 235 -3.55 -2.73 8.83
C TRP A 235 -4.79 -3.55 8.47
N LEU A 236 -5.48 -3.15 7.40
CA LEU A 236 -6.58 -3.92 6.83
C LEU A 236 -6.05 -4.73 5.65
N LYS A 237 -6.39 -6.02 5.64
CA LYS A 237 -5.85 -6.96 4.67
C LYS A 237 -6.37 -6.62 3.29
N GLY A 238 -5.44 -6.24 2.41
CA GLY A 238 -5.76 -5.90 1.04
C GLY A 238 -5.90 -4.40 0.77
N LEU A 239 -5.72 -3.52 1.75
CA LEU A 239 -5.45 -2.13 1.42
C LEU A 239 -4.09 -1.98 0.74
N ASP A 240 -3.99 -0.99 -0.14
CA ASP A 240 -2.73 -0.59 -0.72
C ASP A 240 -1.85 0.12 0.34
N ILE A 241 -0.68 0.59 -0.09
CA ILE A 241 0.27 1.24 0.80
C ILE A 241 -0.08 2.69 1.12
N HIS A 242 -1.15 3.22 0.52
CA HIS A 242 -1.51 4.63 0.55
C HIS A 242 -2.87 4.89 1.22
N THR A 243 -3.67 3.84 1.45
CA THR A 243 -4.96 3.90 2.12
C THR A 243 -4.78 3.39 3.53
N TYR A 244 -5.03 4.25 4.52
CA TYR A 244 -4.89 3.84 5.90
C TYR A 244 -6.22 3.34 6.46
N PRO A 245 -6.21 2.40 7.42
CA PRO A 245 -7.45 1.96 8.06
C PRO A 245 -8.22 3.08 8.76
N GLN A 246 -7.57 4.14 9.22
CA GLN A 246 -8.26 5.33 9.74
C GLN A 246 -9.08 6.08 8.67
N ASP A 247 -8.78 5.91 7.39
CA ASP A 247 -9.54 6.49 6.28
C ASP A 247 -10.81 5.66 5.97
N ILE A 248 -10.96 4.50 6.63
CA ILE A 248 -11.99 3.46 6.39
C ILE A 248 -12.80 3.18 7.66
N SER A 249 -12.20 3.41 8.83
CA SER A 249 -12.77 3.15 10.14
C SER A 249 -13.83 4.19 10.50
N VAL A 250 -15.10 3.77 10.49
CA VAL A 250 -16.12 4.38 11.33
C VAL A 250 -15.77 4.00 12.78
N SER A 251 -15.14 4.92 13.49
CA SER A 251 -14.92 4.95 14.95
C SER A 251 -14.54 3.60 15.60
N THR A 252 -13.23 3.34 15.74
CA THR A 252 -12.74 2.45 16.79
C THR A 252 -11.75 3.20 17.67
N SER A 253 -12.17 3.34 18.93
CA SER A 253 -11.49 4.03 20.02
C SER A 253 -10.04 3.56 20.22
N ARG A 254 -9.18 4.56 20.47
CA ARG A 254 -7.77 4.51 20.92
C ARG A 254 -6.73 3.97 19.94
N GLN A 255 -6.09 4.90 19.23
CA GLN A 255 -4.62 5.04 19.21
C GLN A 255 -4.27 6.43 18.64
N GLU A 256 -3.28 7.11 19.24
CA GLU A 256 -2.79 8.38 18.74
C GLU A 256 -2.20 8.25 17.32
N PRO A 257 -2.41 9.24 16.44
CA PRO A 257 -1.96 9.18 15.07
C PRO A 257 -0.42 9.23 14.99
N PHE A 258 0.19 8.15 14.52
CA PHE A 258 1.55 8.21 13.97
C PHE A 258 1.47 8.71 12.51
N GLY A 259 1.60 10.02 12.33
CA GLY A 259 1.74 10.67 11.02
C GLY A 259 1.04 12.03 10.97
N PRO A 260 1.58 13.01 10.22
CA PRO A 260 0.87 14.26 10.01
C PRO A 260 -0.46 13.99 9.26
N PRO A 261 -1.53 14.74 9.58
CA PRO A 261 -2.84 14.56 8.98
C PRO A 261 -2.75 14.67 7.45
N ILE A 262 -3.33 13.70 6.76
CA ILE A 262 -3.57 13.78 5.32
C ILE A 262 -4.56 14.93 5.11
N ILE A 263 -4.09 15.96 4.42
CA ILE A 263 -4.91 17.08 3.95
C ILE A 263 -5.82 16.53 2.83
N GLY A 264 -6.96 15.97 3.24
CA GLY A 264 -8.15 15.84 2.42
C GLY A 264 -9.05 17.03 2.70
N GLN A 265 -8.80 18.15 2.02
CA GLN A 265 -9.72 19.28 1.99
C GLN A 265 -10.98 18.88 1.24
N SER A 266 -12.14 19.00 1.89
CA SER A 266 -13.33 19.53 1.21
C SER A 266 -14.47 19.84 2.18
N ASN A 267 -14.64 19.13 3.31
CA ASN A 267 -15.81 19.34 4.16
C ASN A 267 -15.45 19.93 5.54
N ARG A 268 -14.32 19.52 6.12
CA ARG A 268 -13.90 19.94 7.46
C ARG A 268 -13.31 21.36 7.50
N THR A 269 -12.70 21.80 6.39
CA THR A 269 -12.23 23.19 6.23
C THR A 269 -13.40 24.16 6.17
N THR A 270 -14.47 23.81 5.46
CA THR A 270 -15.66 24.66 5.31
C THR A 270 -16.40 24.84 6.63
N GLU A 271 -16.55 23.77 7.43
CA GLU A 271 -17.14 23.85 8.77
C GLU A 271 -16.29 24.68 9.74
N LEU A 272 -14.95 24.55 9.66
CA LEU A 272 -14.03 25.35 10.48
C LEU A 272 -14.02 26.82 10.06
N GLU A 273 -14.07 27.11 8.77
CA GLU A 273 -14.18 28.48 8.23
C GLU A 273 -15.48 29.15 8.67
N GLN A 274 -16.62 28.45 8.57
CA GLN A 274 -17.90 28.92 9.07
C GLN A 274 -17.89 29.17 10.59
N THR A 275 -17.23 28.28 11.36
CA THR A 275 -17.09 28.44 12.81
C THR A 275 -16.23 29.65 13.17
N ILE A 276 -15.13 29.86 12.44
CA ILE A 276 -14.24 31.01 12.63
C ILE A 276 -14.97 32.32 12.29
N GLU A 277 -15.78 32.32 11.24
CA GLU A 277 -16.53 33.50 10.80
C GLU A 277 -17.64 33.86 11.80
N SER A 278 -18.34 32.86 12.33
CA SER A 278 -19.29 33.02 13.43
C SER A 278 -18.63 33.61 14.69
N LEU A 279 -17.49 33.05 15.13
CA LEU A 279 -16.76 33.53 16.30
C LEU A 279 -16.20 34.94 16.13
N LYS A 280 -15.89 35.37 14.89
CA LYS A 280 -15.49 36.75 14.60
C LYS A 280 -16.67 37.71 14.71
N ALA A 281 -17.85 37.32 14.25
CA ALA A 281 -19.06 38.13 14.37
C ALA A 281 -19.47 38.31 15.84
N ASP A 282 -19.42 37.24 16.64
CA ASP A 282 -19.74 37.29 18.07
C ASP A 282 -18.76 38.19 18.85
N ASN A 283 -17.46 38.08 18.57
CA ASN A 283 -16.46 38.98 19.17
C ASN A 283 -16.66 40.44 18.77
N HIS A 284 -17.08 40.70 17.53
CA HIS A 284 -17.38 42.06 17.10
C HIS A 284 -18.57 42.63 17.87
N SER A 285 -19.64 41.85 18.02
CA SER A 285 -20.84 42.22 18.78
C SER A 285 -20.53 42.49 20.26
N LEU A 286 -19.72 41.63 20.89
CA LEU A 286 -19.28 41.81 22.26
C LEU A 286 -18.43 43.07 22.45
N ARG A 287 -17.53 43.37 21.51
CA ARG A 287 -16.73 44.61 21.53
C ARG A 287 -17.58 45.86 21.37
N GLN A 288 -18.62 45.83 20.53
CA GLN A 288 -19.56 46.95 20.40
C GLN A 288 -20.40 47.13 21.67
N THR A 289 -20.81 46.03 22.30
CA THR A 289 -21.57 46.06 23.56
C THR A 289 -20.73 46.59 24.72
N GLN A 290 -19.42 46.26 24.76
CA GLN A 290 -18.48 46.81 25.76
C GLN A 290 -18.12 48.28 25.56
N MET A 291 -18.27 48.84 24.34
CA MET A 291 -18.07 50.28 24.11
C MET A 291 -19.35 51.11 24.32
N ALA A 292 -20.50 50.47 24.51
CA ALA A 292 -21.79 51.12 24.75
C ALA A 292 -22.18 51.17 26.24
N LEU A 293 -21.33 50.63 27.13
CA LEU A 293 -21.39 50.74 28.60
C LEU A 293 -20.32 51.72 29.08
#